data_AF-A0A2L1GKS1-F1
#
_entry.id   AF-A0A2L1GKS1-F1
#
_cell.length_a   1.000
_cell.length_b   1.000
_cell.length_c   1.000
_cell.angle_alpha   90.00
_cell.angle_beta   90.00
_cell.angle_gamma   90.00
#
_symmetry.space_group_name_H-M   'P 1'
#
loop_
_entity.id
_entity.type
_entity.pdbx_description
1 polymer ?
#
loop_
_entity_poly.entity_id
_entity_poly.type
_entity_poly.pdbx_seq_one_letter_code
_entity_poly.pdbx_strand_id
1 'polypeptide(L)'
;MNNQSSYGYGSQNRRIRKTACTNTTYYLHDLENRLLAEISENGTVLREYVWLGQEPVVLREYELRPGLYFYINDHLGTPQRLIAGEGTAVWQATALPFGRTQVQLGTVQNNLRFPSRGEFKLQMHR
;
A
#
# COMPACT_ATOMS: atom_id res chain seq x y z
N MET A 1 -22.24 -3.69 -15.31
CA MET A 1 -21.24 -2.60 -15.42
C MET A 1 -19.89 -3.23 -15.72
N ASN A 2 -19.23 -2.85 -16.81
CA ASN A 2 -17.93 -3.42 -17.21
C ASN A 2 -16.85 -2.90 -16.25
N ASN A 3 -16.42 -3.71 -15.28
CA ASN A 3 -15.23 -3.43 -14.46
C ASN A 3 -13.97 -3.72 -15.28
N GLN A 4 -13.68 -2.88 -16.28
CA GLN A 4 -12.42 -2.96 -17.01
C GLN A 4 -11.31 -2.37 -16.13
N SER A 5 -10.32 -3.19 -15.82
CA SER A 5 -9.08 -2.75 -15.18
C SER A 5 -7.91 -2.98 -16.12
N SER A 6 -7.09 -1.95 -16.34
CA SER A 6 -5.85 -2.05 -17.12
C SER A 6 -4.64 -1.71 -16.24
N TYR A 7 -3.49 -2.32 -16.56
CA TYR A 7 -2.28 -2.21 -15.76
C TYR A 7 -1.10 -1.89 -16.68
N GLY A 8 -0.30 -0.91 -16.27
CA GLY A 8 0.98 -0.59 -16.91
C GLY A 8 2.14 -1.07 -16.04
N TYR A 9 3.14 -1.66 -16.69
CA TYR A 9 4.34 -2.18 -16.04
C TYR A 9 5.59 -1.47 -16.56
N GLY A 10 6.54 -1.17 -15.68
CA GLY A 10 7.87 -0.67 -16.04
C GLY A 10 8.80 -1.80 -16.50
N SER A 11 10.00 -1.43 -16.97
CA SER A 11 11.03 -2.37 -17.47
C SER A 11 11.47 -3.43 -16.46
N GLN A 12 11.30 -3.15 -15.16
CA GLN A 12 11.57 -4.10 -14.07
C GLN A 12 10.36 -4.98 -13.73
N ASN A 13 9.34 -5.03 -14.60
CA ASN A 13 8.08 -5.76 -14.40
C ASN A 13 7.27 -5.30 -13.18
N ARG A 14 7.43 -4.02 -12.81
CA ARG A 14 6.77 -3.40 -11.65
C ARG A 14 5.55 -2.64 -12.10
N ARG A 15 4.43 -2.73 -11.37
CA ARG A 15 3.25 -1.94 -11.71
C ARG A 15 3.55 -0.45 -11.48
N ILE A 16 3.44 0.33 -12.53
CA ILE A 16 3.60 1.79 -12.53
C ILE A 16 2.27 2.52 -12.74
N ARG A 17 1.25 1.81 -13.24
CA ARG A 17 -0.09 2.35 -13.49
C ARG A 17 -1.15 1.29 -13.24
N LYS A 18 -2.27 1.70 -12.63
CA LYS A 18 -3.54 0.97 -12.61
C LYS A 18 -4.62 1.93 -13.08
N THR A 19 -5.44 1.51 -14.04
CA THR A 19 -6.70 2.20 -14.33
C THR A 19 -7.83 1.25 -14.00
N ALA A 20 -8.69 1.61 -13.05
CA ALA A 20 -9.90 0.89 -12.71
C ALA A 20 -11.10 1.73 -13.14
N CYS A 21 -11.85 1.25 -14.13
CA CYS A 21 -12.89 2.03 -14.80
C CYS A 21 -12.31 3.35 -15.34
N THR A 22 -12.69 4.48 -14.76
CA THR A 22 -12.22 5.83 -15.14
C THR A 22 -11.08 6.35 -14.28
N ASN A 23 -10.69 5.65 -13.22
CA ASN A 23 -9.74 6.16 -12.25
C ASN A 23 -8.35 5.57 -12.51
N THR A 24 -7.41 6.41 -12.94
CA THR A 24 -6.00 6.04 -13.07
C THR A 24 -5.20 6.43 -11.82
N THR A 25 -4.42 5.48 -11.32
CA THR A 25 -3.43 5.66 -10.25
C THR A 25 -2.06 5.29 -10.77
N TYR A 26 -1.11 6.20 -10.61
CA TYR A 26 0.31 5.99 -10.86
C TYR A 26 1.02 5.58 -9.57
N TYR A 27 2.00 4.68 -9.69
CA TYR A 27 2.80 4.18 -8.57
C TYR A 27 4.24 4.60 -8.77
N LEU A 28 4.72 5.51 -7.92
CA LEU A 28 6.11 5.94 -7.91
C LEU A 28 6.91 5.03 -6.98
N HIS A 29 8.05 4.58 -7.47
CA HIS A 29 8.93 3.70 -6.70
C HIS A 29 10.36 4.21 -6.72
N ASP A 30 11.14 3.82 -5.72
CA ASP A 30 12.57 4.11 -5.69
C ASP A 30 13.41 3.02 -6.40
N LEU A 31 14.74 3.19 -6.33
CA LEU A 31 15.74 2.29 -6.91
C LEU A 31 15.80 0.92 -6.21
N GLU A 32 15.36 0.83 -4.95
CA GLU A 32 15.35 -0.41 -4.15
C GLU A 32 14.00 -1.14 -4.24
N ASN A 33 13.16 -0.72 -5.16
CA ASN A 33 11.85 -1.27 -5.38
C ASN A 33 10.81 -1.09 -4.28
N ARG A 34 10.94 -0.01 -3.50
CA ARG A 34 9.94 0.42 -2.51
C ARG A 34 8.94 1.39 -3.13
N LEU A 35 7.66 1.25 -2.78
CA LEU A 35 6.60 2.17 -3.22
C LEU A 35 6.72 3.46 -2.42
N LEU A 36 6.93 4.59 -3.08
CA LEU A 36 7.05 5.90 -2.44
C LEU A 36 5.73 6.67 -2.45
N ALA A 37 4.98 6.62 -3.55
CA ALA A 37 3.74 7.37 -3.66
C ALA A 37 2.71 6.74 -4.60
N GLU A 38 1.45 7.03 -4.32
CA GLU A 38 0.31 6.82 -5.22
C GLU A 38 -0.19 8.19 -5.70
N ILE A 39 -0.33 8.38 -7.01
CA ILE A 39 -0.65 9.67 -7.63
C ILE A 39 -1.85 9.50 -8.55
N SER A 40 -2.80 10.44 -8.51
CA SER A 40 -3.97 10.44 -9.38
C SER A 40 -3.61 10.77 -10.83
N GLU A 41 -4.55 10.58 -11.76
CA GLU A 41 -4.36 10.93 -13.17
C GLU A 41 -3.99 12.41 -13.39
N ASN A 42 -4.47 13.29 -12.50
CA ASN A 42 -4.25 14.73 -12.58
C ASN A 42 -2.97 15.19 -11.86
N GLY A 43 -2.13 14.25 -11.40
CA GLY A 43 -0.90 14.56 -10.68
C GLY A 43 -1.09 14.89 -9.19
N THR A 44 -2.30 14.73 -8.64
CA THR A 44 -2.53 14.89 -7.20
C THR A 44 -1.94 13.71 -6.44
N VAL A 45 -1.11 13.99 -5.44
CA VAL A 45 -0.60 12.94 -4.54
C VAL A 45 -1.76 12.41 -3.70
N LEU A 46 -2.02 11.12 -3.82
CA LEU A 46 -3.04 10.42 -3.04
C LEU A 46 -2.41 9.91 -1.75
N ARG A 47 -1.25 9.25 -1.84
CA ARG A 47 -0.57 8.65 -0.67
C ARG A 47 0.94 8.76 -0.80
N GLU A 48 1.61 8.87 0.34
CA GLU A 48 3.06 8.76 0.44
C GLU A 48 3.46 7.75 1.52
N TYR A 49 4.53 7.03 1.25
CA TYR A 49 5.08 5.99 2.11
C TYR A 49 6.52 6.35 2.45
N VAL A 50 6.84 6.34 3.74
CA VAL A 50 8.21 6.54 4.23
C VAL A 50 8.76 5.20 4.70
N TRP A 51 10.02 4.94 4.33
CA TRP A 51 10.70 3.69 4.60
C TRP A 51 11.96 3.92 5.44
N LEU A 52 12.23 3.02 6.38
CA LEU A 52 13.49 2.90 7.09
C LEU A 52 14.15 1.59 6.64
N GLY A 53 15.14 1.67 5.75
CA GLY A 53 15.62 0.47 5.06
C GLY A 53 14.48 -0.22 4.31
N GLN A 54 14.32 -1.53 4.46
CA GLN A 54 13.25 -2.27 3.78
C GLN A 54 11.90 -2.25 4.53
N GLU A 55 11.78 -1.47 5.61
CA GLU A 55 10.58 -1.45 6.45
C GLU A 55 9.79 -0.16 6.24
N PRO A 56 8.47 -0.23 5.97
CA PRO A 56 7.64 0.97 5.93
C PRO A 56 7.39 1.44 7.36
N VAL A 57 7.52 2.74 7.60
CA VAL A 57 7.37 3.35 8.93
C VAL A 57 6.20 4.32 9.00
N VAL A 58 5.89 5.00 7.90
CA VAL A 58 4.82 6.00 7.85
C VAL A 58 4.01 5.85 6.57
N LEU A 59 2.69 6.03 6.71
CA LEU A 59 1.76 6.30 5.62
C LEU A 59 1.17 7.70 5.83
N ARG A 60 1.32 8.56 4.83
CA ARG A 60 0.57 9.80 4.71
C ARG A 60 -0.54 9.60 3.69
N GLU A 61 -1.78 9.78 4.13
CA GLU A 61 -2.97 9.74 3.25
C GLU A 61 -3.52 11.16 3.07
N TYR A 62 -4.01 11.46 1.88
CA TYR A 62 -4.55 12.76 1.46
C TYR A 62 -6.01 12.69 1.01
N GLU A 63 -6.54 11.51 0.65
CA GLU A 63 -7.86 11.39 0.03
C GLU A 63 -8.97 11.04 1.03
N LEU A 64 -9.20 9.75 1.29
CA LEU A 64 -10.41 9.29 2.00
C LEU A 64 -10.38 9.56 3.51
N ARG A 65 -9.19 9.48 4.10
CA ARG A 65 -8.93 9.70 5.52
C ARG A 65 -7.61 10.42 5.67
N PRO A 66 -7.58 11.74 5.43
CA PRO A 66 -6.33 12.48 5.44
C PRO A 66 -5.70 12.43 6.82
N GLY A 67 -4.42 12.07 6.88
CA GLY A 67 -3.78 11.82 8.16
C GLY A 67 -2.37 11.24 8.03
N LEU A 68 -1.63 11.33 9.13
CA LEU A 68 -0.34 10.67 9.30
C LEU A 68 -0.55 9.40 10.13
N TYR A 69 -0.07 8.29 9.61
CA TYR A 69 -0.24 6.98 10.23
C TYR A 69 1.09 6.26 10.33
N PHE A 70 1.24 5.44 11.37
CA PHE A 70 2.50 4.77 11.70
C PHE A 70 2.34 3.26 11.62
N TYR A 71 3.28 2.62 10.94
CA TYR A 71 3.31 1.17 10.81
C TYR A 71 3.86 0.51 12.07
N ILE A 72 3.16 -0.51 12.54
CA ILE A 72 3.67 -1.43 13.57
C ILE A 72 4.02 -2.73 12.85
N ASN A 73 5.32 -2.95 12.69
CA ASN A 73 5.87 -4.09 11.99
C ASN A 73 6.22 -5.23 12.96
N ASP A 74 6.32 -6.45 12.44
CA ASP A 74 7.02 -7.53 13.14
C ASP A 74 8.53 -7.46 12.94
N HIS A 75 9.27 -8.40 13.53
CA HIS A 75 10.73 -8.48 13.46
C HIS A 75 11.30 -8.71 12.05
N LEU A 76 10.44 -8.98 11.04
CA LEU A 76 10.83 -9.13 9.63
C LEU A 76 10.41 -7.91 8.80
N GLY A 77 9.93 -6.84 9.43
CA GLY A 77 9.47 -5.64 8.74
C GLY A 77 8.07 -5.78 8.15
N THR A 78 7.29 -6.79 8.54
CA THR A 78 5.93 -6.99 8.02
C THR A 78 4.93 -6.08 8.73
N PRO A 79 4.17 -5.23 8.01
CA PRO A 79 3.08 -4.46 8.61
C PRO A 79 2.01 -5.36 9.23
N GLN A 80 1.87 -5.31 10.57
CA GLN A 80 0.81 -5.98 11.31
C GLN A 80 -0.33 -5.00 11.65
N ARG A 81 0.02 -3.75 11.95
CA ARG A 81 -0.96 -2.68 12.26
C ARG A 81 -0.54 -1.34 11.66
N LEU A 82 -1.52 -0.47 11.54
CA LEU A 82 -1.36 0.95 11.26
C LEU A 82 -2.09 1.73 12.36
N ILE A 83 -1.40 2.67 12.99
CA ILE A 83 -1.96 3.50 14.08
C ILE A 83 -1.99 4.98 13.70
N ALA A 84 -2.96 5.72 14.24
CA ALA A 84 -2.99 7.18 14.18
C ALA A 84 -2.01 7.80 15.19
N GLY A 85 -1.80 9.13 15.13
CA GLY A 85 -0.91 9.85 16.05
C GLY A 85 -1.27 9.69 17.53
N GLU A 86 -2.57 9.54 17.82
CA GLU A 86 -3.11 9.24 19.16
C GLU A 86 -2.97 7.76 19.58
N GLY A 87 -2.30 6.92 18.78
CA GLY A 87 -2.06 5.50 19.10
C GLY A 87 -3.23 4.57 18.81
N THR A 88 -4.34 5.08 18.26
CA THR A 88 -5.51 4.26 17.90
C THR A 88 -5.23 3.46 16.64
N ALA A 89 -5.51 2.16 16.67
CA ALA A 89 -5.41 1.32 15.48
C ALA A 89 -6.45 1.71 14.43
N VAL A 90 -6.03 1.92 13.18
CA VAL A 90 -6.89 2.27 12.04
C VAL A 90 -6.86 1.20 10.96
N TRP A 91 -5.84 0.35 10.98
CA TRP A 91 -5.77 -0.86 10.18
C TRP A 91 -5.03 -1.94 10.96
N GLN A 92 -5.50 -3.18 10.84
CA GLN A 92 -4.88 -4.34 11.44
C GLN A 92 -5.13 -5.55 10.55
N ALA A 93 -4.09 -6.34 10.34
CA ALA A 93 -4.22 -7.62 9.68
C ALA A 93 -3.35 -8.68 10.35
N THR A 94 -3.78 -9.92 10.25
CA THR A 94 -3.02 -11.07 10.72
C THR A 94 -2.56 -11.90 9.52
N ALA A 95 -1.28 -12.25 9.53
CA ALA A 95 -0.72 -13.22 8.60
C ALA A 95 -1.21 -14.63 8.95
N LEU A 96 -1.85 -15.28 7.98
CA LEU A 96 -2.25 -16.68 8.01
C LEU A 96 -1.21 -17.54 7.27
N PRO A 97 -1.21 -18.87 7.45
CA PRO A 97 -0.33 -19.76 6.69
C PRO A 97 -0.40 -19.51 5.18
N PHE A 98 0.74 -19.70 4.50
CA PHE A 98 0.90 -19.53 3.05
C PHE A 98 0.70 -18.09 2.53
N GLY A 99 1.00 -17.08 3.35
CA GLY A 99 0.96 -15.67 2.93
C GLY A 99 -0.45 -15.13 2.71
N ARG A 100 -1.46 -15.80 3.26
CA ARG A 100 -2.80 -15.22 3.37
C ARG A 100 -2.80 -14.14 4.44
N THR A 101 -3.59 -13.10 4.23
CA THR A 101 -3.71 -12.00 5.18
C THR A 101 -5.18 -11.75 5.45
N GLN A 102 -5.58 -11.83 6.72
CA GLN A 102 -6.93 -11.50 7.15
C GLN A 102 -6.92 -10.11 7.78
N VAL A 103 -7.60 -9.17 7.14
CA VAL A 103 -7.79 -7.81 7.68
C VAL A 103 -8.88 -7.87 8.74
N GLN A 104 -8.55 -7.46 9.96
CA GLN A 104 -9.45 -7.43 11.11
C GLN A 104 -10.04 -6.03 11.31
N LEU A 105 -9.28 -5.00 10.94
CA LEU A 105 -9.67 -3.59 11.01
C LEU A 105 -9.15 -2.87 9.76
N GLY A 106 -9.95 -2.01 9.16
CA GLY A 106 -9.58 -1.31 7.93
C GLY A 106 -10.35 -0.02 7.72
N THR A 107 -10.32 0.88 8.70
CA THR A 107 -10.88 2.22 8.52
C THR A 107 -10.03 3.00 7.53
N VAL A 108 -8.70 2.90 7.62
CA VAL A 108 -7.75 3.37 6.62
C VAL A 108 -7.29 2.19 5.76
N GLN A 109 -7.27 2.37 4.44
CA GLN A 109 -6.84 1.32 3.53
C GLN A 109 -5.30 1.27 3.46
N ASN A 110 -4.71 0.16 3.89
CA ASN A 110 -3.30 -0.15 3.66
C ASN A 110 -3.15 -1.13 2.49
N ASN A 111 -2.43 -0.69 1.44
CA ASN A 111 -2.17 -1.50 0.25
C ASN A 111 -0.84 -2.27 0.32
N LEU A 112 0.06 -1.92 1.24
CA LEU A 112 1.29 -2.65 1.48
C LEU A 112 0.97 -3.98 2.18
N ARG A 113 1.28 -5.10 1.53
CA ARG A 113 1.23 -6.43 2.14
C ARG A 113 2.52 -7.17 1.90
N PHE A 114 2.85 -8.03 2.86
CA PHE A 114 3.92 -9.01 2.69
C PHE A 114 3.52 -9.99 1.59
N PRO A 115 4.38 -10.24 0.60
CA PRO A 115 4.20 -11.36 -0.31
C PRO A 115 4.59 -12.68 0.37
N SER A 116 4.33 -13.79 -0.31
CA SER A 116 4.88 -15.10 0.04
C SER A 116 6.38 -15.29 -0.29
N ARG A 117 7.12 -14.24 -0.72
CA ARG A 117 8.52 -14.34 -1.21
C ARG A 117 9.46 -13.14 -0.89
N GLY A 118 9.13 -12.26 0.07
CA GLY A 118 10.03 -11.16 0.52
C GLY A 118 10.02 -9.82 -0.27
N GLU A 119 9.31 -9.71 -1.39
CA GLU A 119 9.00 -8.44 -2.11
C GLU A 119 7.57 -7.87 -1.89
N PHE A 120 7.39 -6.70 -1.26
CA PHE A 120 6.06 -6.09 -1.08
C PHE A 120 5.20 -6.08 -2.36
N LYS A 121 4.03 -6.74 -2.34
CA LYS A 121 3.10 -6.80 -3.48
C LYS A 121 1.75 -6.19 -3.11
N LEU A 122 1.29 -5.28 -3.97
CA LEU A 122 -0.05 -4.67 -3.91
C LEU A 122 -1.11 -5.75 -4.22
N GLN A 123 -1.96 -6.11 -3.27
CA GLN A 123 -3.13 -6.95 -3.57
C GLN A 123 -4.28 -6.12 -4.18
N MET A 124 -4.94 -6.72 -5.17
CA MET A 124 -6.12 -6.17 -5.83
C MET A 124 -7.34 -7.02 -5.48
N HIS A 125 -8.47 -6.39 -5.19
CA HIS A 125 -9.77 -7.06 -5.26
C HIS A 125 -10.12 -7.27 -6.74
N ARG A 126 -10.63 -8.46 -7.04
CA ARG A 126 -11.15 -8.86 -8.34
C ARG A 126 -12.48 -8.16 -8.62
#